data_AF-A0A0J5X224-F1
#
_entry.id   AF-A0A0J5X224-F1
#
_cell.length_a   1.000
_cell.length_b   1.000
_cell.length_c   1.000
_cell.angle_alpha   90.00
_cell.angle_beta   90.00
_cell.angle_gamma   90.00
#
_symmetry.space_group_name_H-M   'P 1'
#
loop_
_entity.id
_entity.type
_entity.pdbx_description
1 polymer ?
#
loop_
_entity_poly.entity_id
_entity_poly.type
_entity_poly.pdbx_seq_one_letter_code
_entity_poly.pdbx_strand_id
1 'polypeptide(L)'
;MKNWRLVVGILFGLGGAILIAFFGATTAGTKAYDPTLMASWVQAVGSIAAIVGAYWFVQISARDQRQLATKVRDRELAERRSSIQAVLDEVYIKFMELRRWYELENGTLPLEVSFLSVDELASAASLLDDVPLFEFDSGELVKAILELRRTCRTTIALLERQARNFRDPEKDERYPGHPCIADQVNDEVDYIETVYYAALKVTGAAAIHRPALIRAFMWQRLQSEN
;
A
#
# COMPACT_ATOMS: atom_id res chain seq x y z
N MET A 1 10.38 -14.34 34.03
CA MET A 1 11.86 -14.33 34.13
C MET A 1 12.46 -14.94 32.86
N LYS A 2 12.65 -14.15 31.79
CA LYS A 2 12.87 -14.67 30.41
C LYS A 2 14.33 -15.06 30.09
N ASN A 3 15.30 -14.68 30.94
CA ASN A 3 16.73 -14.83 30.66
C ASN A 3 17.47 -15.85 31.57
N TRP A 4 16.75 -16.60 32.41
CA TRP A 4 17.36 -17.51 33.39
C TRP A 4 18.23 -18.60 32.76
N ARG A 5 17.83 -19.12 31.60
CA ARG A 5 18.62 -20.12 30.84
C ARG A 5 19.98 -19.58 30.39
N LEU A 6 20.06 -18.29 30.09
CA LEU A 6 21.29 -17.63 29.67
C LEU A 6 22.22 -17.41 30.87
N VAL A 7 21.66 -16.99 32.01
CA VAL A 7 22.40 -16.83 33.28
C VAL A 7 23.00 -18.18 33.74
N VAL A 8 22.20 -19.25 33.71
CA VAL A 8 22.68 -20.60 34.04
C VAL A 8 23.76 -21.07 33.07
N GLY A 9 23.60 -20.80 31.77
CA GLY A 9 24.61 -21.14 30.76
C GLY A 9 25.96 -20.44 30.97
N ILE A 10 25.95 -19.14 31.32
CA ILE A 10 27.17 -18.38 31.63
C ILE A 10 27.85 -18.93 32.88
N LEU A 11 27.09 -19.19 33.95
CA LEU A 11 27.63 -19.74 35.20
C LEU A 11 28.24 -21.13 34.99
N PHE A 12 27.60 -22.00 34.21
CA PHE A 12 28.13 -23.32 33.87
C PHE A 12 29.40 -23.23 33.02
N GLY A 13 29.44 -22.31 32.06
CA GLY A 13 30.63 -22.07 31.24
C GLY A 13 31.81 -21.55 32.07
N LEU A 14 31.57 -20.63 33.00
CA LEU A 14 32.59 -20.10 33.90
C LEU A 14 33.10 -21.20 34.86
N GLY A 15 32.19 -21.99 35.43
CA GLY A 15 32.54 -23.12 36.30
C GLY A 15 33.35 -24.20 35.57
N GLY A 16 32.99 -24.52 34.32
CA GLY A 16 33.73 -25.45 33.48
C GLY A 16 35.13 -24.94 33.14
N ALA A 17 35.27 -23.66 32.81
CA ALA A 17 36.57 -23.02 32.56
C ALA A 17 37.50 -23.09 33.77
N ILE A 18 36.97 -22.81 34.97
CA ILE A 18 37.71 -22.89 36.24
C ILE A 18 38.15 -24.34 36.51
N LEU A 19 37.27 -25.33 36.30
CA LEU A 19 37.59 -26.75 36.46
C LEU A 19 38.69 -27.21 35.49
N ILE A 20 38.62 -26.81 34.22
CA ILE A 20 39.64 -27.13 33.21
C ILE A 20 40.97 -26.46 33.54
N ALA A 21 40.96 -25.19 33.95
CA ALA A 21 42.17 -24.48 34.36
C ALA A 21 42.80 -25.10 35.62
N PHE A 22 41.98 -25.53 36.59
CA PHE A 22 42.46 -26.21 37.80
C PHE A 22 43.07 -27.58 37.48
N PHE A 23 42.46 -28.37 36.59
CA PHE A 23 43.00 -29.65 36.11
C PHE A 23 44.28 -29.47 35.27
N GLY A 24 44.34 -28.43 34.43
CA GLY A 24 45.51 -28.09 33.64
C GLY A 24 46.69 -27.61 34.50
N ALA A 25 46.43 -26.76 35.49
CA ALA A 25 47.44 -26.24 36.41
C ALA A 25 47.96 -27.29 37.40
N THR A 26 47.20 -28.35 37.67
CA THR A 26 47.64 -29.47 38.51
C THR A 26 48.26 -30.62 37.72
N THR A 27 48.18 -30.64 36.38
CA THR A 27 48.66 -31.74 35.51
C THR A 27 48.34 -33.11 36.13
N ALA A 28 47.05 -33.36 36.38
CA ALA A 28 46.57 -34.63 36.96
C ALA A 28 47.30 -35.06 38.26
N GLY A 29 47.72 -34.10 39.10
CA GLY A 29 48.31 -34.35 40.41
C GLY A 29 49.82 -34.62 40.44
N THR A 30 50.54 -34.39 39.33
CA THR A 30 51.96 -34.80 39.18
C THR A 30 52.99 -33.67 39.30
N LYS A 31 52.60 -32.39 39.30
CA LYS A 31 53.51 -31.23 39.48
C LYS A 31 52.95 -30.19 40.45
N ALA A 32 53.85 -29.42 41.07
CA ALA A 32 53.51 -28.29 41.92
C ALA A 32 52.78 -27.21 41.10
N TYR A 33 51.75 -26.63 41.71
CA TYR A 33 50.88 -25.60 41.12
C TYR A 33 51.69 -24.42 40.58
N ASP A 34 51.54 -24.12 39.29
CA ASP A 34 52.18 -22.96 38.64
C ASP A 34 51.10 -21.93 38.23
N PRO A 35 51.03 -20.76 38.90
CA PRO A 35 50.04 -19.72 38.60
C PRO A 35 50.20 -19.13 37.20
N THR A 36 51.39 -19.17 36.61
CA THR A 36 51.69 -18.68 35.26
C THR A 36 50.99 -19.53 34.20
N LEU A 37 50.99 -20.86 34.40
CA LEU A 37 50.29 -21.82 33.55
C LEU A 37 48.78 -21.66 33.65
N MET A 38 48.25 -21.41 34.85
CA MET A 38 46.81 -21.17 35.05
C MET A 38 46.33 -19.91 34.29
N ALA A 39 47.11 -18.83 34.32
CA ALA A 39 46.79 -17.60 33.59
C ALA A 39 46.69 -17.84 32.08
N SER A 40 47.63 -18.61 31.51
CA SER A 40 47.62 -18.96 30.08
C SER A 40 46.38 -19.78 29.67
N TRP A 41 45.95 -20.73 30.51
CA TRP A 41 44.74 -21.52 30.29
C TRP A 41 43.46 -20.68 30.38
N VAL A 42 43.35 -19.82 31.39
CA VAL A 42 42.20 -18.91 31.55
C VAL A 42 42.10 -17.97 30.34
N GLN A 43 43.22 -17.42 29.88
CA GLN A 43 43.26 -16.57 28.69
C GLN A 43 42.83 -17.33 27.43
N ALA A 44 43.32 -18.55 27.23
CA ALA A 44 42.94 -19.38 26.09
C ALA A 44 41.43 -19.67 26.08
N VAL A 45 40.86 -20.09 27.22
CA VAL A 45 39.42 -20.34 27.35
C VAL A 45 38.60 -19.07 27.15
N GLY A 46 39.05 -17.93 27.69
CA GLY A 46 38.42 -16.63 27.49
C GLY A 46 38.37 -16.23 26.01
N SER A 47 39.45 -16.45 25.26
CA SER A 47 39.49 -16.14 23.82
C SER A 47 38.53 -17.02 23.01
N ILE A 48 38.44 -18.32 23.31
CA ILE A 48 37.51 -19.23 22.65
C ILE A 48 36.06 -18.84 22.97
N ALA A 49 35.76 -18.55 24.24
CA ALA A 49 34.44 -18.11 24.67
C ALA A 49 34.02 -16.80 23.99
N ALA A 50 34.95 -15.85 23.82
CA ALA A 50 34.70 -14.60 23.11
C ALA A 50 34.37 -14.83 21.64
N ILE A 51 35.10 -15.72 20.94
CA ILE A 51 34.84 -16.06 19.53
C ILE A 51 33.46 -16.71 19.38
N VAL A 52 33.12 -17.67 20.25
CA VAL A 52 31.80 -18.35 20.22
C VAL A 52 30.68 -17.37 20.53
N GLY A 53 30.87 -16.48 21.52
CA GLY A 53 29.92 -15.42 21.86
C GLY A 53 29.68 -14.45 20.70
N ALA A 54 30.75 -14.02 20.02
CA ALA A 54 30.67 -13.16 18.84
C ALA A 54 29.92 -13.86 17.69
N TYR A 55 30.23 -15.13 17.41
CA TYR A 55 29.55 -15.91 16.38
C TYR A 55 28.05 -16.08 16.67
N TRP A 56 27.68 -16.37 17.92
CA TRP A 56 26.28 -16.51 18.32
C TRP A 56 25.53 -15.17 18.19
N PHE A 57 26.14 -14.06 18.62
CA PHE A 57 25.55 -12.74 18.49
C PHE A 57 25.26 -12.39 17.01
N VAL A 58 26.24 -12.63 16.12
CA VAL A 58 26.08 -12.41 14.67
C VAL A 58 24.93 -13.24 14.11
N GLN A 59 24.78 -14.51 14.51
CA GLN A 59 23.68 -15.34 14.02
C GLN A 59 22.30 -14.82 14.45
N ILE A 60 22.16 -14.35 15.69
CA ILE A 60 20.91 -13.78 16.19
C ILE A 60 20.58 -12.51 15.40
N SER A 61 21.55 -11.58 15.29
CA SER A 61 21.35 -10.34 14.55
C SER A 61 21.00 -10.57 13.08
N ALA A 62 21.63 -11.56 12.43
CA ALA A 62 21.34 -11.89 11.03
C ALA A 62 19.91 -12.42 10.82
N ARG A 63 19.36 -13.18 11.78
CA ARG A 63 17.97 -13.66 11.71
C ARG A 63 16.98 -12.52 11.86
N ASP A 64 17.21 -11.63 12.82
CA ASP A 64 16.34 -10.48 13.07
C ASP A 64 16.36 -9.50 11.89
N GLN A 65 17.53 -9.26 11.30
CA GLN A 65 17.65 -8.44 10.09
C GLN A 65 16.87 -9.00 8.90
N ARG A 66 16.92 -10.33 8.69
CA ARG A 66 16.13 -10.97 7.62
C ARG A 66 14.62 -10.82 7.85
N GLN A 67 14.16 -11.02 9.08
CA GLN A 67 12.74 -10.85 9.42
C GLN A 67 12.30 -9.38 9.32
N LEU A 68 13.16 -8.44 9.67
CA LEU A 68 12.88 -7.01 9.49
C LEU A 68 12.82 -6.66 8.00
N ALA A 69 13.74 -7.14 7.19
CA ALA A 69 13.76 -6.89 5.75
C ALA A 69 12.49 -7.41 5.06
N THR A 70 11.99 -8.60 5.42
CA THR A 70 10.73 -9.12 4.87
C THR A 70 9.54 -8.29 5.33
N LYS A 71 9.47 -7.93 6.63
CA LYS A 71 8.37 -7.12 7.16
C LYS A 71 8.31 -5.72 6.55
N VAL A 72 9.46 -5.10 6.31
CA VAL A 72 9.54 -3.79 5.64
C VAL A 72 9.02 -3.92 4.22
N ARG A 73 9.48 -4.94 3.48
CA ARG A 73 8.99 -5.21 2.12
C ARG A 73 7.47 -5.46 2.07
N ASP A 74 6.95 -6.27 2.98
CA ASP A 74 5.51 -6.57 3.03
C ASP A 74 4.68 -5.32 3.37
N ARG A 75 5.18 -4.45 4.26
CA ARG A 75 4.54 -3.16 4.56
C ARG A 75 4.56 -2.23 3.37
N GLU A 76 5.69 -2.09 2.69
CA GLU A 76 5.77 -1.27 1.49
C GLU A 76 4.79 -1.75 0.40
N LEU A 77 4.66 -3.07 0.21
CA LEU A 77 3.69 -3.62 -0.74
C LEU A 77 2.24 -3.34 -0.31
N ALA A 78 1.93 -3.43 0.98
CA ALA A 78 0.60 -3.12 1.50
C ALA A 78 0.27 -1.63 1.38
N GLU A 79 1.21 -0.75 1.72
CA GLU A 79 1.06 0.71 1.60
C GLU A 79 0.84 1.13 0.15
N ARG A 80 1.58 0.54 -0.81
CA ARG A 80 1.37 0.78 -2.25
C ARG A 80 0.00 0.34 -2.71
N ARG A 81 -0.47 -0.85 -2.31
CA ARG A 81 -1.82 -1.31 -2.66
C ARG A 81 -2.89 -0.37 -2.09
N SER A 82 -2.70 0.08 -0.86
CA SER A 82 -3.59 1.03 -0.21
C SER A 82 -3.65 2.38 -0.93
N SER A 83 -2.51 2.91 -1.40
CA SER A 83 -2.50 4.19 -2.12
C SER A 83 -3.21 4.10 -3.47
N ILE A 84 -3.01 2.99 -4.21
CA ILE A 84 -3.69 2.77 -5.49
C ILE A 84 -5.19 2.62 -5.28
N GLN A 85 -5.59 1.86 -4.27
CA GLN A 85 -6.99 1.72 -3.92
C GLN A 85 -7.61 3.10 -3.64
N ALA A 86 -6.96 3.94 -2.85
CA ALA A 86 -7.46 5.29 -2.56
C ALA A 86 -7.63 6.14 -3.83
N VAL A 87 -6.70 6.04 -4.80
CA VAL A 87 -6.81 6.73 -6.08
C VAL A 87 -7.98 6.19 -6.92
N LEU A 88 -8.13 4.86 -7.01
CA LEU A 88 -9.24 4.22 -7.72
C LEU A 88 -10.59 4.61 -7.11
N ASP A 89 -10.66 4.62 -5.79
CA ASP A 89 -11.83 4.98 -5.00
C ASP A 89 -12.22 6.44 -5.26
N GLU A 90 -11.28 7.38 -5.19
CA GLU A 90 -11.54 8.81 -5.45
C GLU A 90 -12.11 9.05 -6.85
N VAL A 91 -11.48 8.45 -7.87
CA VAL A 91 -11.96 8.55 -9.26
C VAL A 91 -13.37 7.98 -9.37
N TYR A 92 -13.58 6.77 -8.86
CA TYR A 92 -14.87 6.11 -8.92
C TYR A 92 -15.97 6.94 -8.26
N ILE A 93 -15.71 7.52 -7.08
CA ILE A 93 -16.66 8.37 -6.37
C ILE A 93 -17.08 9.56 -7.22
N LYS A 94 -16.12 10.28 -7.83
CA LYS A 94 -16.40 11.45 -8.65
C LYS A 94 -17.26 11.13 -9.88
N PHE A 95 -17.00 10.01 -10.56
CA PHE A 95 -17.83 9.57 -11.69
C PHE A 95 -19.22 9.06 -11.27
N MET A 96 -19.36 8.49 -10.06
CA MET A 96 -20.67 8.14 -9.52
C MET A 96 -21.48 9.35 -9.08
N GLU A 97 -20.84 10.40 -8.58
CA GLU A 97 -21.48 11.68 -8.31
C GLU A 97 -22.02 12.30 -9.61
N LEU A 98 -21.24 12.26 -10.69
CA LEU A 98 -21.68 12.69 -12.02
C LEU A 98 -22.96 11.97 -12.45
N ARG A 99 -22.98 10.63 -12.42
CA ARG A 99 -24.19 9.85 -12.77
C ARG A 99 -25.40 10.28 -11.96
N ARG A 100 -25.22 10.45 -10.65
CA ARG A 100 -26.30 10.86 -9.76
C ARG A 100 -26.87 12.24 -10.16
N TRP A 101 -26.03 13.18 -10.59
CA TRP A 101 -26.51 14.46 -11.12
C TRP A 101 -27.39 14.27 -12.35
N TYR A 102 -26.95 13.46 -13.31
CA TYR A 102 -27.74 13.13 -14.50
C TYR A 102 -29.09 12.47 -14.17
N GLU A 103 -29.12 11.57 -13.18
CA GLU A 103 -30.35 10.91 -12.72
C GLU A 103 -31.33 11.88 -12.05
N LEU A 104 -30.83 12.86 -11.29
CA LEU A 104 -31.67 13.84 -10.58
C LEU A 104 -32.26 14.93 -11.50
N GLU A 105 -31.52 15.32 -12.54
CA GLU A 105 -31.88 16.44 -13.41
C GLU A 105 -32.40 16.00 -14.78
N ASN A 106 -32.90 14.76 -14.90
CA ASN A 106 -33.45 14.19 -16.14
C ASN A 106 -32.51 14.35 -17.36
N GLY A 107 -31.20 14.25 -17.14
CA GLY A 107 -30.20 14.36 -18.21
C GLY A 107 -29.77 15.78 -18.59
N THR A 108 -30.23 16.80 -17.87
CA THR A 108 -29.81 18.20 -18.09
C THR A 108 -28.93 18.71 -16.95
N LEU A 109 -27.63 18.88 -17.20
CA LEU A 109 -26.73 19.57 -16.27
C LEU A 109 -26.94 21.11 -16.36
N PRO A 110 -27.13 21.82 -15.24
CA PRO A 110 -27.03 23.27 -15.20
C PRO A 110 -25.65 23.70 -15.70
N LEU A 111 -25.60 24.69 -16.61
CA LEU A 111 -24.36 25.15 -17.24
C LEU A 111 -23.24 25.42 -16.20
N GLU A 112 -23.57 26.06 -15.07
CA GLU A 112 -22.61 26.40 -14.03
C GLU A 112 -22.05 25.16 -13.29
N VAL A 113 -22.89 24.15 -13.06
CA VAL A 113 -22.47 22.88 -12.44
C VAL A 113 -21.65 22.05 -13.43
N SER A 114 -21.93 22.16 -14.72
CA SER A 114 -21.26 21.40 -15.78
C SER A 114 -19.78 21.77 -15.96
N PHE A 115 -19.37 23.01 -15.71
CA PHE A 115 -17.94 23.39 -15.84
C PHE A 115 -17.12 23.02 -14.60
N LEU A 116 -17.65 23.33 -13.40
CA LEU A 116 -16.96 23.02 -12.15
C LEU A 116 -16.77 21.49 -11.99
N SER A 117 -17.75 20.70 -12.43
CA SER A 117 -17.67 19.24 -12.40
C SER A 117 -16.68 18.65 -13.40
N VAL A 118 -16.51 19.25 -14.59
CA VAL A 118 -15.57 18.74 -15.61
C VAL A 118 -14.12 18.91 -15.17
N ASP A 119 -13.77 20.07 -14.60
CA ASP A 119 -12.41 20.31 -14.09
C ASP A 119 -12.09 19.41 -12.89
N GLU A 120 -13.05 19.19 -11.98
CA GLU A 120 -12.89 18.26 -10.86
C GLU A 120 -12.71 16.81 -11.34
N LEU A 121 -13.51 16.37 -12.32
CA LEU A 121 -13.39 15.03 -12.93
C LEU A 121 -12.06 14.87 -13.65
N ALA A 122 -11.59 15.90 -14.37
CA ALA A 122 -10.29 15.89 -15.02
C ALA A 122 -9.14 15.82 -14.01
N SER A 123 -9.24 16.57 -12.91
CA SER A 123 -8.28 16.50 -11.81
C SER A 123 -8.26 15.10 -11.18
N ALA A 124 -9.42 14.51 -10.88
CA ALA A 124 -9.51 13.16 -10.35
C ALA A 124 -8.93 12.13 -11.33
N ALA A 125 -9.29 12.21 -12.62
CA ALA A 125 -8.76 11.32 -13.66
C ALA A 125 -7.24 11.46 -13.83
N SER A 126 -6.67 12.65 -13.61
CA SER A 126 -5.21 12.86 -13.67
C SER A 126 -4.46 12.13 -12.57
N LEU A 127 -5.08 11.87 -11.40
CA LEU A 127 -4.48 11.02 -10.36
C LEU A 127 -4.17 9.62 -10.87
N LEU A 128 -4.98 9.10 -11.81
CA LEU A 128 -4.69 7.82 -12.43
C LEU A 128 -3.40 7.87 -13.22
N ASP A 129 -3.06 8.99 -13.87
CA ASP A 129 -1.86 9.13 -14.70
C ASP A 129 -0.57 9.01 -13.88
N ASP A 130 -0.60 9.50 -12.64
CA ASP A 130 0.52 9.44 -11.70
C ASP A 130 0.77 8.03 -11.13
N VAL A 131 -0.15 7.09 -11.34
CA VAL A 131 0.03 5.70 -10.88
C VAL A 131 1.16 5.02 -11.66
N PRO A 132 2.22 4.53 -10.99
CA PRO A 132 3.40 3.94 -11.64
C PRO A 132 3.11 2.51 -12.14
N LEU A 133 2.59 2.40 -13.36
CA LEU A 133 2.13 1.12 -13.95
C LEU A 133 3.21 0.03 -14.02
N PHE A 134 4.48 0.40 -14.15
CA PHE A 134 5.59 -0.54 -14.27
C PHE A 134 5.93 -1.26 -12.95
N GLU A 135 5.42 -0.77 -11.82
CA GLU A 135 5.63 -1.41 -10.51
C GLU A 135 4.67 -2.56 -10.23
N PHE A 136 3.72 -2.83 -11.13
CA PHE A 136 2.73 -3.88 -10.95
C PHE A 136 3.18 -5.20 -11.56
N ASP A 137 3.24 -6.22 -10.71
CA ASP A 137 3.48 -7.61 -11.11
C ASP A 137 2.26 -8.26 -11.80
N SER A 138 1.13 -7.53 -11.93
CA SER A 138 -0.11 -8.02 -12.53
C SER A 138 -0.47 -7.26 -13.80
N GLY A 139 -0.36 -7.93 -14.94
CA GLY A 139 -0.80 -7.39 -16.23
C GLY A 139 -2.31 -7.09 -16.28
N GLU A 140 -3.13 -7.81 -15.51
CA GLU A 140 -4.57 -7.54 -15.40
C GLU A 140 -4.85 -6.20 -14.71
N LEU A 141 -4.12 -5.88 -13.64
CA LEU A 141 -4.25 -4.59 -12.96
C LEU A 141 -3.82 -3.43 -13.86
N VAL A 142 -2.67 -3.58 -14.53
CA VAL A 142 -2.19 -2.58 -15.49
C VAL A 142 -3.23 -2.33 -16.58
N LYS A 143 -3.79 -3.40 -17.15
CA LYS A 143 -4.84 -3.31 -18.15
C LYS A 143 -6.08 -2.59 -17.61
N ALA A 144 -6.57 -2.96 -16.43
CA ALA A 144 -7.74 -2.33 -15.82
C ALA A 144 -7.53 -0.83 -15.56
N ILE A 145 -6.36 -0.43 -15.05
CA ILE A 145 -6.04 0.99 -14.83
C ILE A 145 -5.98 1.75 -16.17
N LEU A 146 -5.40 1.16 -17.21
CA LEU A 146 -5.35 1.78 -18.54
C LEU A 146 -6.74 1.91 -19.18
N GLU A 147 -7.58 0.89 -19.04
CA GLU A 147 -8.99 0.94 -19.47
C GLU A 147 -9.74 2.04 -18.71
N LEU A 148 -9.58 2.12 -17.39
CA LEU A 148 -10.19 3.15 -16.56
C LEU A 148 -9.75 4.56 -17.00
N ARG A 149 -8.44 4.79 -17.19
CA ARG A 149 -7.90 6.07 -17.71
C ARG A 149 -8.55 6.45 -19.04
N ARG A 150 -8.63 5.50 -19.96
CA ARG A 150 -9.22 5.72 -21.29
C ARG A 150 -10.68 6.12 -21.16
N THR A 151 -11.46 5.36 -20.38
CA THR A 151 -12.89 5.61 -20.21
C THR A 151 -13.14 6.95 -19.54
N CYS A 152 -12.45 7.27 -18.44
CA CYS A 152 -12.56 8.59 -17.79
C CYS A 152 -12.31 9.74 -18.77
N ARG A 153 -11.26 9.66 -19.59
CA ARG A 153 -10.96 10.69 -20.61
C ARG A 153 -12.03 10.79 -21.69
N THR A 154 -12.57 9.66 -22.14
CA THR A 154 -13.68 9.65 -23.10
C THR A 154 -14.90 10.36 -22.50
N THR A 155 -15.29 10.02 -21.26
CA THR A 155 -16.40 10.67 -20.57
C THR A 155 -16.17 12.16 -20.40
N ILE A 156 -14.98 12.58 -19.95
CA ILE A 156 -14.64 14.01 -19.80
C ILE A 156 -14.75 14.73 -21.15
N ALA A 157 -14.21 14.17 -22.23
CA ALA A 157 -14.29 14.77 -23.56
C ALA A 157 -15.74 14.90 -24.07
N LEU A 158 -16.62 13.94 -23.73
CA LEU A 158 -18.06 14.03 -24.02
C LEU A 158 -18.72 15.17 -23.25
N LEU A 159 -18.43 15.31 -21.95
CA LEU A 159 -18.95 16.39 -21.12
C LEU A 159 -18.47 17.75 -21.59
N GLU A 160 -17.19 17.90 -21.93
CA GLU A 160 -16.67 19.13 -22.50
C GLU A 160 -17.35 19.48 -23.83
N ARG A 161 -17.64 18.47 -24.67
CA ARG A 161 -18.36 18.68 -25.92
C ARG A 161 -19.79 19.15 -25.65
N GLN A 162 -20.47 18.54 -24.69
CA GLN A 162 -21.80 18.99 -24.25
C GLN A 162 -21.77 20.43 -23.73
N ALA A 163 -20.80 20.77 -22.88
CA ALA A 163 -20.65 22.12 -22.33
C ALA A 163 -20.36 23.17 -23.41
N ARG A 164 -19.53 22.83 -24.41
CA ARG A 164 -19.29 23.69 -25.59
C ARG A 164 -20.57 23.92 -26.40
N ASN A 165 -21.35 22.86 -26.64
CA ASN A 165 -22.56 22.94 -27.46
C ASN A 165 -23.71 23.66 -26.73
N PHE A 166 -23.77 23.59 -25.40
CA PHE A 166 -24.65 24.44 -24.60
C PHE A 166 -24.33 25.94 -24.74
N ARG A 167 -23.05 26.29 -24.85
CA ARG A 167 -22.61 27.68 -24.97
C ARG A 167 -22.91 28.28 -26.34
N ASP A 168 -22.81 27.47 -27.39
CA ASP A 168 -22.97 27.90 -28.78
C ASP A 168 -23.72 26.84 -29.60
N PRO A 169 -25.06 26.75 -29.41
CA PRO A 169 -25.86 25.67 -29.98
C PRO A 169 -25.95 25.72 -31.52
N GLU A 170 -25.73 26.89 -32.13
CA GLU A 170 -25.78 27.08 -33.58
C GLU A 170 -24.49 26.60 -34.28
N LYS A 171 -23.40 26.34 -33.54
CA LYS A 171 -22.11 25.98 -34.13
C LYS A 171 -21.87 24.51 -34.40
N ASP A 172 -22.61 23.58 -33.77
CA ASP A 172 -22.41 22.14 -33.95
C ASP A 172 -23.67 21.46 -34.51
N GLU A 173 -23.83 21.49 -35.84
CA GLU A 173 -24.87 20.73 -36.56
C GLU A 173 -24.84 19.22 -36.27
N ARG A 174 -23.71 18.69 -35.74
CA ARG A 174 -23.53 17.28 -35.39
C ARG A 174 -23.85 16.99 -33.92
N TYR A 175 -24.53 17.88 -33.22
CA TYR A 175 -24.95 17.66 -31.84
C TYR A 175 -26.16 16.71 -31.77
N PRO A 176 -26.02 15.52 -31.14
CA PRO A 176 -27.09 14.53 -31.09
C PRO A 176 -28.22 14.87 -30.11
N GLY A 177 -28.11 15.99 -29.38
CA GLY A 177 -29.07 16.40 -28.34
C GLY A 177 -28.67 15.94 -26.93
N HIS A 178 -29.18 16.65 -25.92
CA HIS A 178 -28.85 16.39 -24.50
C HIS A 178 -29.18 14.97 -24.02
N PRO A 179 -30.34 14.37 -24.37
CA PRO A 179 -30.68 13.03 -23.88
C PRO A 179 -29.72 11.94 -24.39
N CYS A 180 -29.30 12.03 -25.66
CA CYS A 180 -28.38 11.05 -26.24
C CYS A 180 -26.99 11.09 -25.58
N ILE A 181 -26.52 12.28 -25.17
CA ILE A 181 -25.26 12.40 -24.42
C ILE A 181 -25.41 11.93 -22.99
N ALA A 182 -26.53 12.21 -22.34
CA ALA A 182 -26.81 11.68 -21.00
C ALA A 182 -26.79 10.14 -20.98
N ASP A 183 -27.42 9.50 -21.96
CA ASP A 183 -27.39 8.04 -22.11
C ASP A 183 -25.96 7.53 -22.33
N GLN A 184 -25.20 8.18 -23.21
CA GLN A 184 -23.80 7.81 -23.47
C GLN A 184 -22.91 8.00 -22.23
N VAL A 185 -23.09 9.08 -21.46
CA VAL A 185 -22.34 9.31 -20.21
C VAL A 185 -22.68 8.23 -19.19
N ASN A 186 -23.96 7.85 -19.06
CA ASN A 186 -24.37 6.77 -18.16
C ASN A 186 -23.76 5.42 -18.56
N ASP A 187 -23.75 5.09 -19.85
CA ASP A 187 -23.12 3.87 -20.37
C ASP A 187 -21.62 3.84 -20.05
N GLU A 188 -20.92 4.97 -20.25
CA GLU A 188 -19.50 5.07 -19.91
C GLU A 188 -19.26 4.96 -18.40
N VAL A 189 -20.14 5.53 -17.55
CA VAL A 189 -20.03 5.38 -16.08
C VAL A 189 -20.30 3.94 -15.63
N ASP A 190 -21.25 3.23 -16.24
CA ASP A 190 -21.47 1.79 -15.99
C ASP A 190 -20.23 0.97 -16.37
N TYR A 191 -19.56 1.34 -17.46
CA TYR A 191 -18.30 0.73 -17.85
C TYR A 191 -17.16 1.05 -16.87
N ILE A 192 -17.05 2.31 -16.39
CA ILE A 192 -16.13 2.71 -15.31
C ILE A 192 -16.33 1.84 -14.07
N GLU A 193 -17.58 1.64 -13.63
CA GLU A 193 -17.91 0.81 -12.48
C GLU A 193 -17.43 -0.65 -12.69
N THR A 194 -17.66 -1.20 -13.89
CA THR A 194 -17.21 -2.55 -14.25
C THR A 194 -15.69 -2.70 -14.18
N VAL A 195 -14.95 -1.75 -14.76
CA VAL A 195 -13.48 -1.76 -14.78
C VAL A 195 -12.91 -1.54 -13.37
N TYR A 196 -13.53 -0.68 -12.57
CA TYR A 196 -13.16 -0.45 -11.17
C TYR A 196 -13.28 -1.73 -10.33
N TYR A 197 -14.40 -2.46 -10.41
CA TYR A 197 -14.53 -3.74 -9.70
C TYR A 197 -13.55 -4.80 -10.19
N ALA A 198 -13.22 -4.80 -11.49
CA ALA A 198 -12.17 -5.66 -12.02
C ALA A 198 -10.80 -5.32 -11.40
N ALA A 199 -10.46 -4.03 -11.27
CA ALA A 199 -9.24 -3.59 -10.60
C ALA A 199 -9.20 -4.00 -9.12
N LEU A 200 -10.30 -3.81 -8.37
CA LEU A 200 -10.40 -4.20 -6.96
C LEU A 200 -10.24 -5.71 -6.74
N LYS A 201 -10.80 -6.52 -7.64
CA LYS A 201 -10.67 -7.98 -7.58
C LYS A 201 -9.21 -8.41 -7.67
N VAL A 202 -8.41 -7.73 -8.49
CA VAL A 202 -6.99 -8.03 -8.67
C VAL A 202 -6.15 -7.52 -7.50
N THR A 203 -6.49 -6.37 -6.91
CA THR A 203 -5.78 -5.85 -5.72
C THR A 203 -6.13 -6.62 -4.43
N GLY A 204 -7.23 -7.37 -4.43
CA GLY A 204 -7.76 -8.05 -3.24
C GLY A 204 -8.39 -7.08 -2.25
N ALA A 205 -8.67 -5.84 -2.69
CA ALA A 205 -9.26 -4.79 -1.89
C ALA A 205 -10.78 -5.00 -1.72
N ALA A 206 -11.31 -4.57 -0.58
CA ALA A 206 -12.75 -4.51 -0.38
C ALA A 206 -13.33 -3.33 -1.15
N ALA A 207 -14.43 -3.56 -1.88
CA ALA A 207 -15.09 -2.48 -2.60
C ALA A 207 -15.77 -1.48 -1.66
N ILE A 208 -15.73 -0.21 -2.04
CA ILE A 208 -16.59 0.80 -1.43
C ILE A 208 -18.06 0.46 -1.74
N HIS A 209 -18.85 0.23 -0.70
CA HIS A 209 -20.27 -0.09 -0.83
C HIS A 209 -21.05 1.15 -1.30
N ARG A 210 -21.67 1.09 -2.50
CA ARG A 210 -22.60 2.10 -3.05
C ARG A 210 -23.51 2.81 -2.02
N PRO A 211 -24.16 2.11 -1.07
CA PRO A 211 -25.05 2.74 -0.07
C PRO A 211 -24.33 3.66 0.94
N ALA A 212 -23.03 3.47 1.15
CA ALA A 212 -22.23 4.32 2.03
C ALA A 212 -21.94 5.68 1.38
N LEU A 213 -21.64 5.69 0.07
CA LEU A 213 -21.43 6.90 -0.72
C LEU A 213 -22.69 7.76 -0.81
N ILE A 214 -23.85 7.12 -1.02
CA ILE A 214 -25.15 7.80 -1.05
C ILE A 214 -25.42 8.53 0.29
N ARG A 215 -25.08 7.90 1.43
CA ARG A 215 -25.25 8.51 2.76
C ARG A 215 -24.27 9.64 3.02
N ALA A 216 -22.98 9.47 2.69
CA ALA A 216 -21.96 10.49 2.89
C ALA A 216 -22.28 11.77 2.11
N PHE A 217 -22.70 11.63 0.85
CA PHE A 217 -23.06 12.78 0.01
C PHE A 217 -24.36 13.46 0.46
N MET A 218 -25.40 12.71 0.85
CA MET A 218 -26.61 13.34 1.41
C MET A 218 -26.29 14.17 2.65
N TRP A 219 -25.33 13.72 3.46
CA TRP A 219 -24.88 14.44 4.63
C TRP A 219 -24.12 15.73 4.27
N GLN A 220 -23.23 15.68 3.27
CA GLN A 220 -22.46 16.83 2.82
C GLN A 220 -23.32 17.93 2.17
N ARG A 221 -24.36 17.56 1.40
CA ARG A 221 -25.31 18.52 0.82
C ARG A 221 -26.19 19.20 1.87
N LEU A 222 -26.61 18.47 2.91
CA LEU A 222 -27.34 19.04 4.04
C LEU A 222 -26.49 20.07 4.83
N GLN A 223 -25.17 19.98 4.75
CA GLN A 223 -24.27 20.97 5.35
C GLN A 223 -24.02 22.19 4.46
N SER A 224 -24.14 22.09 3.14
CA SER A 224 -23.98 23.23 2.23
C SER A 224 -25.23 24.09 2.09
N GLU A 225 -26.41 23.55 2.45
CA GLU A 225 -27.70 24.26 2.39
C GLU A 225 -28.06 24.99 3.71
N ASN A 226 -27.23 24.90 4.75
CA ASN A 226 -27.33 25.64 6.03
C ASN A 226 -26.20 26.66 6.18
#